data_AF-A0A743U2S7-F1
#
_entry.id   AF-A0A743U2S7-F1
#
_cell.length_a   1.000
_cell.length_b   1.000
_cell.length_c   1.000
_cell.angle_alpha   90.00
_cell.angle_beta   90.00
_cell.angle_gamma   90.00
#
_symmetry.space_group_name_H-M   'P 1'
#
loop_
_entity.id
_entity.type
_entity.pdbx_description
1 polymer ?
#
loop_
_entity_poly.entity_id
_entity_poly.type
_entity_poly.pdbx_seq_one_letter_code
_entity_poly.pdbx_strand_id
1 'polypeptide(L)' 'MTDAPIIKTRRTPAQQAQRDEFLKAARTAQNWINYIVRFAEQDDWSEVEFYIGSGRYDYEKMKSLLPTDRAEPRGK' A
#
# COMPACT_ATOMS: atom_id res chain seq x y z
N MET A 1 -4.88 -43.36 -7.80
CA MET A 1 -4.26 -42.06 -8.11
C MET A 1 -5.06 -41.02 -7.36
N THR A 2 -4.48 -40.40 -6.35
CA THR A 2 -5.13 -39.34 -5.57
C THR A 2 -5.18 -38.06 -6.39
N ASP A 3 -6.39 -37.63 -6.76
CA ASP A 3 -6.63 -36.28 -7.28
C ASP A 3 -6.11 -35.27 -6.25
N ALA A 4 -4.96 -34.67 -6.54
CA ALA A 4 -4.45 -33.58 -5.73
C ALA A 4 -5.49 -32.45 -5.75
N PRO A 5 -5.93 -31.93 -4.59
CA PRO A 5 -6.88 -30.84 -4.58
C PRO A 5 -6.25 -29.66 -5.34
N ILE A 6 -6.86 -29.31 -6.47
CA ILE A 6 -6.49 -28.13 -7.23
C ILE A 6 -6.81 -26.94 -6.33
N ILE A 7 -5.81 -26.45 -5.60
CA ILE A 7 -5.93 -25.23 -4.79
C ILE A 7 -6.12 -24.08 -5.77
N LYS A 8 -7.37 -23.73 -6.07
CA LYS A 8 -7.68 -22.53 -6.85
C LYS A 8 -7.28 -21.33 -6.01
N THR A 9 -6.16 -20.71 -6.37
CA THR A 9 -5.74 -19.45 -5.76
C THR A 9 -6.76 -18.38 -6.13
N ARG A 10 -7.25 -17.63 -5.13
CA ARG A 10 -8.20 -16.52 -5.34
C ARG A 10 -7.68 -15.49 -6.34
N ARG A 11 -6.36 -15.31 -6.40
CA ARG A 11 -5.70 -14.36 -7.31
C ARG A 11 -4.90 -15.11 -8.34
N THR A 12 -4.86 -14.56 -9.55
CA THR A 12 -3.82 -14.88 -10.51
C THR A 12 -2.46 -14.35 -10.00
N PRO A 13 -1.32 -14.87 -10.50
CA PRO A 13 -0.02 -14.32 -10.18
C PRO A 13 0.09 -12.81 -10.46
N ALA A 14 -0.51 -12.34 -11.56
CA ALA A 14 -0.53 -10.92 -11.92
C ALA A 14 -1.31 -10.06 -10.92
N GLN A 15 -2.50 -10.51 -10.49
CA GLN A 15 -3.30 -9.82 -9.47
C GLN A 15 -2.60 -9.80 -8.11
N GLN A 16 -1.86 -10.86 -7.78
CA GLN A 16 -1.06 -10.90 -6.55
C GLN A 16 0.10 -9.91 -6.63
N ALA A 17 0.83 -9.84 -7.75
CA ALA A 17 1.91 -8.89 -7.96
C ALA A 17 1.44 -7.43 -7.87
N GLN A 18 0.33 -7.08 -8.53
CA GLN A 18 -0.25 -5.72 -8.45
C GLN A 18 -0.63 -5.36 -7.00
N ARG A 19 -1.23 -6.29 -6.27
CA ARG A 19 -1.58 -6.07 -4.86
C ARG A 19 -0.32 -5.85 -4.01
N ASP A 20 0.72 -6.65 -4.21
CA ASP A 20 1.93 -6.57 -3.40
C ASP A 20 2.70 -5.28 -3.67
N GLU A 21 2.70 -4.80 -4.93
CA GLU A 21 3.27 -3.49 -5.27
C GLU A 21 2.48 -2.34 -4.62
N PHE A 22 1.14 -2.38 -4.68
CA PHE A 22 0.31 -1.39 -3.99
C PHE A 22 0.55 -1.41 -2.47
N LEU A 23 0.63 -2.59 -1.85
CA LEU A 23 0.89 -2.70 -0.42
C LEU A 23 2.28 -2.19 -0.03
N LYS A 24 3.28 -2.37 -0.89
CA LYS A 24 4.61 -1.80 -0.68
C LYS A 24 4.53 -0.28 -0.64
N ALA A 25 3.85 0.36 -1.60
CA ALA A 25 3.64 1.80 -1.60
C ALA A 25 2.83 2.29 -0.38
N ALA A 26 1.79 1.56 0.01
CA ALA A 26 0.99 1.89 1.20
C ALA A 26 1.81 1.85 2.49
N ARG A 27 2.76 0.91 2.63
CA ARG A 27 3.67 0.85 3.77
C ARG A 27 4.65 2.02 3.79
N THR A 28 5.13 2.46 2.62
CA THR A 28 5.95 3.69 2.52
C THR A 28 5.16 4.90 3.01
N ALA A 29 3.92 5.08 2.55
CA ALA A 29 3.05 6.16 3.01
C ALA A 29 2.74 6.07 4.51
N GLN A 30 2.58 4.86 5.07
CA GLN A 30 2.43 4.68 6.52
C GLN A 30 3.67 5.16 7.28
N ASN A 31 4.88 4.81 6.83
CA ASN A 31 6.11 5.27 7.45
C ASN A 31 6.24 6.80 7.37
N TRP A 32 5.86 7.39 6.24
CA TRP A 32 5.80 8.84 6.06
C TRP A 32 4.89 9.52 7.09
N ILE A 33 3.66 9.01 7.28
CA ILE A 33 2.73 9.51 8.30
C ILE A 33 3.32 9.34 9.71
N ASN A 34 3.98 8.22 10.00
CA ASN A 34 4.62 7.99 11.31
C ASN A 34 5.70 9.02 11.61
N TYR A 35 6.48 9.47 10.62
CA TYR A 35 7.45 10.54 10.81
C TYR A 35 6.77 11.86 11.13
N ILE A 36 5.70 12.22 10.41
CA ILE A 36 4.91 13.44 10.69
C ILE A 36 4.40 13.43 12.13
N VAL A 37 3.81 12.32 12.58
CA VAL A 37 3.31 12.18 13.96
C VAL A 37 4.44 12.34 14.96
N ARG A 38 5.58 11.65 14.76
CA ARG A 38 6.74 11.74 15.65
C ARG A 38 7.27 13.16 15.78
N PHE A 39 7.40 13.90 14.68
CA PHE A 39 7.89 15.29 14.73
C PHE A 39 6.87 16.23 15.38
N ALA A 40 5.58 16.01 15.15
CA ALA A 40 4.51 16.74 15.82
C ALA A 40 4.51 16.49 17.34
N GLU A 41 4.74 15.25 17.80
CA GLU A 41 4.89 14.91 19.23
C GLU A 41 6.10 15.60 19.89
N GLN A 42 7.07 16.07 19.09
CA GLN A 42 8.28 16.75 19.55
C GLN A 42 8.21 18.28 19.37
N ASP A 43 7.06 18.81 18.94
CA ASP A 43 6.87 20.22 18.54
C ASP A 43 7.86 20.70 17.45
N ASP A 44 8.39 19.78 16.62
CA ASP A 44 9.28 20.11 15.49
C ASP A 44 8.47 20.41 14.23
N TRP A 45 7.88 21.61 14.20
CA TRP A 45 6.99 22.03 13.13
C TRP A 45 7.69 22.23 11.78
N SER A 46 8.99 22.52 11.78
CA SER A 46 9.77 22.66 10.55
C SER A 46 9.87 21.34 9.81
N GLU A 47 10.14 20.24 10.53
CA GLU A 47 10.14 18.91 9.94
C GLU A 47 8.73 18.48 9.52
N VAL A 48 7.69 18.78 10.32
CA VAL A 48 6.31 18.51 9.93
C VAL A 48 5.96 19.16 8.59
N GLU A 49 6.28 20.45 8.40
CA GLU A 49 6.05 21.16 7.14
C GLU A 49 6.82 20.54 5.97
N PHE A 50 8.09 20.20 6.18
CA PHE A 50 8.93 19.52 5.18
C PHE A 50 8.31 18.18 4.73
N TYR A 51 7.92 17.33 5.68
CA TYR A 51 7.32 16.03 5.37
C TYR A 51 5.94 16.17 4.73
N ILE A 52 5.08 17.10 5.18
CA ILE A 52 3.79 17.36 4.52
C ILE A 52 3.99 17.78 3.05
N GLY A 53 4.97 18.64 2.78
CA GLY A 53 5.27 19.12 1.42
C GLY A 53 5.67 18.01 0.44
N SER A 54 6.27 16.93 0.93
CA SER A 54 6.68 15.77 0.11
C SER A 54 5.56 14.75 -0.15
N GLY A 55 4.43 14.83 0.58
CA GLY A 55 3.36 13.83 0.55
C GLY A 55 2.64 13.65 -0.80
N ARG A 56 2.71 14.64 -1.69
CA ARG A 56 2.09 14.55 -3.03
C ARG A 56 2.65 13.39 -3.85
N TYR A 57 3.95 13.10 -3.71
CA TYR A 57 4.58 12.01 -4.44
C TYR A 57 3.98 10.65 -4.05
N ASP A 58 3.89 10.37 -2.75
CA ASP A 58 3.36 9.09 -2.26
C ASP A 58 1.88 8.92 -2.62
N TYR A 59 1.09 10.00 -2.55
CA TYR A 59 -0.29 9.99 -3.01
C TYR A 59 -0.43 9.63 -4.50
N GLU A 60 0.29 10.32 -5.38
CA GLU A 60 0.23 10.05 -6.82
C GLU A 60 0.77 8.66 -7.16
N LYS A 61 1.82 8.20 -6.45
CA LYS A 61 2.36 6.84 -6.60
C LYS A 61 1.33 5.80 -6.19
N MET A 62 0.67 5.94 -5.05
CA MET A 62 -0.39 4.99 -4.64
C MET A 62 -1.57 4.99 -5.60
N LYS A 63 -1.99 6.17 -6.08
CA LYS A 63 -3.08 6.30 -7.05
C LYS A 63 -2.77 5.59 -8.37
N SER A 64 -1.55 5.74 -8.89
CA SER A 64 -1.10 5.05 -10.12
C SER A 64 -0.96 3.54 -9.96
N LEU A 65 -0.77 3.04 -8.74
CA LEU A 65 -0.65 1.62 -8.42
C LEU A 65 -1.98 0.94 -8.08
N LEU A 66 -3.11 1.64 -8.18
CA LEU A 66 -4.41 1.03 -7.92
C LEU A 66 -4.61 -0.18 -8.85
N PRO A 67 -4.91 -1.38 -8.31
CA PRO A 67 -5.11 -2.56 -9.15
C PRO A 67 -6.23 -2.30 -10.16
N THR A 68 -5.95 -2.56 -11.44
CA THR A 68 -6.91 -2.42 -12.55
C THR A 68 -7.65 -3.72 -12.82
N ASP A 69 -6.99 -4.86 -12.57
CA ASP A 69 -7.60 -6.19 -12.52
C ASP A 69 -7.71 -6.63 -11.05
N ARG A 70 -8.94 -6.76 -10.55
CA ARG A 70 -9.22 -6.99 -9.14
C ARG A 70 -9.87 -8.35 -8.95
N ALA A 71 -9.26 -9.19 -8.14
CA ALA A 71 -9.96 -10.34 -7.58
C ALA A 71 -11.15 -9.86 -6.74
N GLU A 72 -12.29 -10.54 -6.86
CA GLU A 72 -13.48 -10.24 -6.06
C GLU A 72 -13.14 -10.12 -4.57
N PRO A 73 -13.72 -9.15 -3.84
CA PRO A 73 -13.59 -9.09 -2.39
C PRO A 73 -13.86 -10.46 -1.76
N ARG A 74 -13.18 -10.79 -0.66
CA ARG A 74 -13.65 -11.92 0.13
C ARG A 74 -15.06 -11.55 0.60
N GLY A 75 -16.04 -12.37 0.27
CA GLY A 75 -17.41 -12.20 0.75
C GLY A 75 -17.43 -12.05 2.27
N LYS A 76 -18.43 -11.30 2.76
CA LYS A 76 -18.78 -11.26 4.19
C LYS A 76 -19.04 -12.66 4.72
#